data_AF-A0A2H1EI41-F1
#
_entry.id   AF-A0A2H1EI41-F1
#
_cell.length_a   1.000
_cell.length_b   1.000
_cell.length_c   1.000
_cell.angle_alpha   90.00
_cell.angle_beta   90.00
_cell.angle_gamma   90.00
#
_symmetry.space_group_name_H-M   'P 1'
#
loop_
_entity.id
_entity.type
_entity.pdbx_description
1 polymer ?
#
loop_
_entity_poly.entity_id
_entity_poly.type
_entity_poly.pdbx_seq_one_letter_code
_entity_poly.pdbx_strand_id
1 'polypeptide(L)'
;MKLKRGAGIMIAGIVMFLAGHFLSQMVLNLTPTINPANSSLIADANYHMIAMSNQLTTISQFGIIALVIGAFVFFIDRRAGR
;
A
#
# COMPACT_ATOMS: atom_id res chain seq x y z
N MET A 1 23.51 0.84 16.23
CA MET A 1 23.23 2.16 15.58
C MET A 1 21.78 2.52 15.85
N LYS A 2 21.46 3.67 16.46
CA LYS A 2 20.06 4.10 16.60
C LYS A 2 19.57 4.56 15.23
N LEU A 3 18.51 3.93 14.72
CA LEU A 3 17.93 4.28 13.43
C LEU A 3 17.36 5.71 13.51
N LYS A 4 17.73 6.58 12.59
CA LYS A 4 17.17 7.94 12.53
C LYS A 4 15.66 7.85 12.25
N ARG A 5 14.85 8.69 12.91
CA ARG A 5 13.38 8.66 12.76
C ARG A 5 12.96 8.76 11.30
N GLY A 6 13.57 9.69 10.54
CA GLY A 6 13.31 9.82 9.11
C GLY A 6 13.56 8.52 8.32
N ALA A 7 14.64 7.80 8.62
CA ALA A 7 14.92 6.51 7.98
C ALA A 7 13.89 5.43 8.33
N GLY A 8 13.40 5.40 9.58
CA GLY A 8 12.33 4.50 9.99
C GLY A 8 11.00 4.76 9.27
N ILE A 9 10.62 6.04 9.14
CA ILE A 9 9.42 6.45 8.41
C ILE A 9 9.55 6.09 6.93
N MET A 10 10.72 6.29 6.33
CA MET A 10 10.97 5.92 4.94
C MET A 10 10.84 4.40 4.74
N ILE A 11 11.43 3.57 5.60
CA ILE A 11 11.31 2.10 5.49
C ILE A 11 9.84 1.67 5.60
N ALA A 12 9.09 2.23 6.55
CA ALA A 12 7.65 1.95 6.67
C ALA A 12 6.89 2.35 5.39
N GLY A 13 7.20 3.52 4.83
CA GLY A 13 6.63 3.97 3.55
C GLY A 13 6.94 3.04 2.38
N ILE A 14 8.19 2.55 2.26
CA ILE A 14 8.59 1.57 1.24
C ILE A 14 7.76 0.28 1.39
N VAL A 15 7.65 -0.25 2.62
CA VAL A 15 6.90 -1.48 2.88
C VAL A 15 5.42 -1.30 2.54
N MET A 16 4.79 -0.20 2.98
CA MET A 16 3.40 0.10 2.67
C MET A 16 3.16 0.25 1.17
N PHE A 17 4.06 0.95 0.47
CA PHE A 17 3.98 1.14 -0.98
C PHE A 17 4.03 -0.19 -1.73
N LEU A 18 5.07 -0.99 -1.48
CA LEU A 18 5.28 -2.26 -2.15
C LEU A 18 4.19 -3.28 -1.78
N ALA A 19 3.92 -3.47 -0.50
CA ALA A 19 2.91 -4.43 -0.06
C ALA A 19 1.53 -4.07 -0.60
N GLY A 20 1.10 -2.81 -0.49
CA GLY A 20 -0.19 -2.35 -1.02
C GLY A 20 -0.29 -2.54 -2.53
N HIS A 21 0.77 -2.20 -3.28
CA HIS A 21 0.78 -2.35 -4.73
C HIS A 21 0.71 -3.82 -5.17
N PHE A 22 1.62 -4.66 -4.66
CA PHE A 22 1.67 -6.07 -5.05
C PHE A 22 0.43 -6.85 -4.61
N LEU A 23 -0.07 -6.62 -3.40
CA LEU A 23 -1.29 -7.28 -2.93
C LEU A 23 -2.52 -6.83 -3.74
N SER A 24 -2.64 -5.54 -4.07
CA SER A 24 -3.73 -5.05 -4.92
C SER A 24 -3.74 -5.72 -6.29
N GLN A 25 -2.57 -5.81 -6.94
CA GLN A 25 -2.42 -6.48 -8.23
C GLN A 25 -2.71 -7.98 -8.13
N MET A 26 -2.25 -8.63 -7.06
CA MET A 26 -2.54 -10.05 -6.81
C MET A 26 -4.03 -10.30 -6.69
N VAL A 27 -4.76 -9.48 -5.93
CA VAL A 27 -6.22 -9.62 -5.75
C VAL A 27 -6.95 -9.42 -7.08
N LEU A 28 -6.54 -8.45 -7.91
CA LEU A 28 -7.12 -8.27 -9.25
C LEU A 28 -6.85 -9.46 -10.16
N ASN A 29 -5.64 -10.02 -10.13
CA ASN A 29 -5.27 -11.17 -10.94
C ASN A 29 -5.99 -12.46 -10.51
N LEU A 30 -6.36 -12.58 -9.24
CA LEU A 30 -7.12 -13.69 -8.69
C LEU A 30 -8.64 -13.53 -8.90
N THR A 31 -9.11 -12.33 -9.27
CA THR A 31 -10.53 -12.10 -9.51
C THR A 31 -10.96 -12.83 -10.79
N PRO A 32 -11.80 -13.88 -10.71
CA PRO A 32 -12.16 -14.68 -11.86
C PRO A 32 -12.97 -13.82 -12.85
N THR A 33 -12.56 -13.85 -14.12
CA THR A 33 -13.23 -13.22 -15.27
C THR A 33 -14.53 -13.93 -15.69
N ILE A 34 -15.01 -14.90 -14.90
CA ILE A 34 -16.25 -15.64 -15.17
C ILE A 34 -17.42 -14.65 -15.03
N ASN A 35 -18.25 -14.56 -16.07
CA ASN A 35 -19.41 -13.67 -16.14
C ASN A 35 -20.24 -13.75 -14.83
N PRO A 36 -20.26 -12.67 -14.00
CA PRO A 36 -20.92 -12.69 -12.69
C PRO A 36 -22.44 -12.86 -12.79
N ALA A 37 -23.02 -12.76 -13.99
CA ALA A 37 -24.45 -12.98 -14.25
C ALA A 37 -24.94 -14.40 -13.92
N ASN A 38 -24.05 -15.38 -13.77
CA ASN A 38 -24.42 -16.79 -13.69
C ASN A 38 -24.49 -17.34 -12.25
N SER A 39 -23.99 -16.61 -11.25
CA SER A 39 -24.02 -17.03 -9.84
C SER A 39 -23.87 -15.84 -8.89
N SER A 40 -24.84 -15.66 -7.98
CA SER A 40 -24.84 -14.60 -6.97
C SER A 40 -23.64 -14.66 -6.02
N LEU A 41 -23.16 -15.86 -5.70
CA LEU A 41 -21.97 -16.07 -4.85
C LEU A 41 -20.67 -15.62 -5.53
N ILE A 42 -20.58 -15.76 -6.87
CA ILE A 42 -19.41 -15.31 -7.63
C ILE A 42 -19.42 -13.79 -7.77
N ALA A 43 -20.60 -13.19 -7.95
CA ALA A 43 -20.75 -11.73 -8.01
C ALA A 43 -20.35 -11.05 -6.68
N ASP A 44 -20.77 -11.62 -5.54
CA ASP A 44 -20.43 -11.11 -4.22
C ASP A 44 -18.93 -11.23 -3.90
N ALA A 45 -18.33 -12.39 -4.20
CA ALA A 45 -16.89 -12.59 -4.04
C ALA A 45 -16.06 -11.61 -4.90
N ASN A 46 -16.47 -11.38 -6.16
CA ASN A 46 -15.81 -10.41 -7.04
C ASN A 46 -15.92 -8.98 -6.51
N TYR A 47 -17.09 -8.58 -6.00
CA TYR A 47 -17.28 -7.27 -5.39
C TYR A 47 -16.35 -7.05 -4.20
N HIS A 48 -16.27 -8.03 -3.28
CA HIS A 48 -15.40 -7.94 -2.12
C HIS A 48 -13.91 -7.93 -2.46
N MET A 49 -13.48 -8.70 -3.47
CA MET A 49 -12.09 -8.68 -3.93
C MET A 49 -11.72 -7.35 -4.58
N ILE A 50 -12.59 -6.77 -5.41
CA ILE A 50 -12.36 -5.43 -6.00
C ILE A 50 -12.27 -4.37 -4.90
N ALA A 51 -13.17 -4.41 -3.92
CA ALA A 51 -13.13 -3.50 -2.78
C ALA A 51 -11.82 -3.64 -1.98
N MET A 52 -11.36 -4.87 -1.74
CA MET A 52 -10.07 -5.14 -1.08
C MET A 52 -8.90 -4.60 -1.89
N SER A 53 -8.90 -4.76 -3.21
CA SER A 53 -7.88 -4.20 -4.09
C SER A 53 -7.81 -2.66 -4.02
N ASN A 54 -8.97 -1.99 -3.95
CA ASN A 54 -9.03 -0.54 -3.81
C ASN A 54 -8.46 -0.07 -2.46
N GLN A 55 -8.73 -0.81 -1.37
CA GLN A 55 -8.13 -0.54 -0.06
C GLN A 55 -6.61 -0.74 -0.08
N LEU A 56 -6.12 -1.80 -0.71
CA LEU A 56 -4.68 -2.08 -0.85
C LEU A 56 -3.97 -1.02 -1.70
N THR A 57 -4.62 -0.54 -2.77
CA THR A 57 -4.14 0.61 -3.56
C THR A 57 -4.05 1.86 -2.70
N THR A 58 -5.04 2.10 -1.85
CA THR A 58 -5.04 3.25 -0.92
C THR A 58 -3.88 3.16 0.08
N ILE A 59 -3.61 1.97 0.63
CA ILE A 59 -2.44 1.72 1.50
C ILE A 59 -1.14 2.03 0.74
N SER A 60 -1.04 1.63 -0.53
CA SER A 60 0.12 1.93 -1.37
C SER A 60 0.33 3.44 -1.53
N GLN A 61 -0.74 4.21 -1.78
CA GLN A 61 -0.68 5.67 -1.87
C GLN A 61 -0.24 6.31 -0.54
N PHE A 62 -0.71 5.81 0.60
CA PHE A 62 -0.22 6.24 1.91
C PHE A 62 1.26 5.93 2.11
N GLY A 63 1.76 4.83 1.53
CA GLY A 63 3.20 4.54 1.47
C GLY A 63 4.00 5.66 0.80
N ILE A 64 3.51 6.20 -0.32
CA ILE A 64 4.14 7.33 -1.02
C ILE A 64 4.15 8.58 -0.11
N ILE A 65 3.04 8.88 0.56
CA ILE A 65 2.96 10.01 1.49
C ILE A 65 3.97 9.85 2.64
N ALA A 66 4.07 8.65 3.21
CA ALA A 66 5.05 8.34 4.24
C ALA A 66 6.49 8.49 3.75
N LEU A 67 6.81 8.15 2.49
CA LEU A 67 8.12 8.39 1.90
C LEU A 67 8.46 9.89 1.83
N VAL A 68 7.51 10.72 1.40
CA VAL A 68 7.68 12.18 1.32
C VAL A 68 7.92 12.75 2.72
N ILE A 69 7.07 12.41 3.69
CA ILE A 69 7.22 12.85 5.08
C ILE A 69 8.54 12.35 5.68
N GLY A 70 8.88 11.09 5.46
CA GLY A 70 10.12 10.47 5.93
C GLY A 70 11.36 11.15 5.39
N ALA A 71 11.36 11.54 4.11
CA ALA A 71 12.43 12.32 3.50
C ALA A 71 12.57 13.70 4.16
N PHE A 72 11.46 14.43 4.35
CA PHE A 72 11.47 15.71 5.07
C PHE A 72 12.05 15.58 6.47
N VAL A 73 11.55 14.62 7.26
CA VAL A 73 12.05 14.38 8.63
C VAL A 73 13.54 14.00 8.61
N PHE A 74 13.98 13.17 7.66
CA PHE A 74 15.38 12.79 7.53
C PHE A 74 16.29 14.00 7.26
N PHE A 75 15.90 14.90 6.37
CA PHE A 75 16.66 16.12 6.08
C PHE A 75 16.66 17.10 7.25
N ILE A 76 15.53 17.24 7.95
CA ILE A 76 15.43 18.08 9.15
C ILE A 76 16.32 17.52 10.26
N ASP A 77 16.25 16.22 10.54
CA ASP A 77 17.10 15.55 11.53
C ASP A 77 18.58 15.75 11.20
N ARG A 78 18.96 15.54 9.92
CA ARG A 78 20.34 15.75 9.45
C ARG A 78 20.82 17.19 9.62
N ARG A 79 19.96 18.19 9.34
CA ARG A 79 20.30 19.62 9.53
C ARG A 79 20.38 20.01 11.01
N ALA A 80 19.57 19.38 11.86
CA ALA A 80 19.56 19.62 13.30
C ALA A 80 20.67 18.86 14.05
N GLY A 81 21.55 18.13 13.36
CA GLY A 81 22.62 17.34 13.97
C GLY A 81 22.12 16.12 14.75
N ARG A 82 20.88 15.68 14.50
CA ARG A 82 20.21 14.54 15.15
C ARG A 82 20.23 13.28 14.28
#